data_AF-A0A1Z5SUW6-F1
#
_entry.id   AF-A0A1Z5SUW6-F1
#
_cell.length_a   1.000
_cell.length_b   1.000
_cell.length_c   1.000
_cell.angle_alpha   90.00
_cell.angle_beta   90.00
_cell.angle_gamma   90.00
#
_symmetry.space_group_name_H-M   'P 1'
#
loop_
_entity.id
_entity.type
_entity.pdbx_description
1 polymer ?
#
loop_
_entity_poly.entity_id
_entity_poly.type
_entity_poly.pdbx_seq_one_letter_code
_entity_poly.pdbx_strand_id
1 'polypeptide(L)'
;MPHPFSFVSPDDTAIPVQELDQDLAHKQSRKQSFWRDIGSFWKRPHRDEVEALPQLAPIEQAPLAECFPRRRRSLQEKSTARRRVIPSLPRPQTFTRQESEKRERLEPTLEQYKELGGERRRALSASAARRATSPPIVPFPSLSAPEVHSSDPNSSPPPQDHAPADVESQKPSSDPHDLPPLDIPEPIVDGLDYDNHSDDDEVDRVALEAEYEQRWILNLSMHFRDKSNREKFFVTYAETPSKWRRLTVSLDYRDAPEDSLEADLSTLQYQRDKSFRIYEAIRESLPDIQFYDTVTNLKLETTPEDGQLHVHVREDANEMINYPSISLFHHVQIPRFTESEVDFISHLSGFVYKVHAGGRTVIKKEIPGPDTVDEFLYEVNALDSLRGCESIIQLEGLVTNDSGDAVKGLLISYAPGGALVDILYDYNGGLHWYRREKWAKQIVQGLSDIHESGFVQGDFTLSNIVIDEYDNARIIDINRRGCPVGWEPPELSRLIDSGQRISMCISVKTDLYQLGMVLWALAEQIDEPERVERPLPRLIDGVPACYSEMVEICLSERPQSRWPANRLLRMFPDRHSPISFQPPLDRHSASTDPSHNTPDPSDFLPSSTHRSAKDPNLHH
;
A
#
# COMPACT_ATOMS: atom_id res chain seq x y z
N MET A 1 54.58 8.94 31.51
CA MET A 1 55.54 9.18 30.41
C MET A 1 55.00 8.56 29.12
N PRO A 2 54.32 9.35 28.29
CA PRO A 2 54.30 9.21 26.84
C PRO A 2 55.37 10.15 26.22
N HIS A 3 55.85 9.89 24.99
CA HIS A 3 56.47 10.83 24.03
C HIS A 3 57.08 10.04 22.84
N PRO A 4 57.28 10.63 21.65
CA PRO A 4 56.24 11.13 20.74
C PRO A 4 56.56 10.79 19.26
N PHE A 5 55.65 11.05 18.31
CA PHE A 5 56.07 11.29 16.92
C PHE A 5 55.31 12.50 16.35
N SER A 6 56.06 13.23 15.55
CA SER A 6 56.04 14.68 15.35
C SER A 6 55.14 15.15 14.21
N PHE A 7 54.73 16.42 14.31
CA PHE A 7 54.16 17.24 13.24
C PHE A 7 55.19 17.55 12.14
N VAL A 8 54.74 17.58 10.87
CA VAL A 8 55.19 18.53 9.83
C VAL A 8 54.02 18.79 8.85
N SER A 9 53.80 20.07 8.52
CA SER A 9 53.06 20.63 7.37
C SER A 9 53.98 21.68 6.70
N PRO A 10 53.58 22.44 5.67
CA PRO A 10 53.13 22.14 4.30
C PRO A 10 54.05 22.83 3.23
N ASP A 11 53.58 22.91 1.97
CA ASP A 11 54.06 23.72 0.82
C ASP A 11 55.28 23.24 -0.01
N ASP A 12 55.03 22.92 -1.29
CA ASP A 12 55.27 23.81 -2.45
C ASP A 12 55.25 23.00 -3.75
N THR A 13 54.40 23.36 -4.72
CA THR A 13 54.78 23.63 -6.13
C THR A 13 53.57 23.89 -7.04
N ALA A 14 53.70 24.95 -7.83
CA ALA A 14 52.70 25.56 -8.69
C ALA A 14 52.62 24.95 -10.12
N ILE A 15 51.38 24.87 -10.62
CA ILE A 15 50.77 25.21 -11.96
C ILE A 15 51.72 25.46 -13.17
N PRO A 16 51.47 24.88 -14.38
CA PRO A 16 50.65 25.56 -15.42
C PRO A 16 49.66 24.72 -16.27
N VAL A 17 48.44 25.28 -16.33
CA VAL A 17 47.41 25.43 -17.41
C VAL A 17 47.75 24.89 -18.83
N GLN A 18 46.82 24.15 -19.48
CA GLN A 18 45.92 24.67 -20.55
C GLN A 18 45.17 23.58 -21.37
N GLU A 19 43.85 23.77 -21.48
CA GLU A 19 42.85 23.39 -22.50
C GLU A 19 42.96 22.08 -23.32
N LEU A 20 41.96 21.20 -23.17
CA LEU A 20 41.28 20.59 -24.32
C LEU A 20 39.80 20.32 -24.00
N ASP A 21 38.97 20.59 -25.00
CA ASP A 21 37.53 20.69 -25.01
C ASP A 21 36.81 19.33 -25.15
N GLN A 22 35.60 19.31 -24.59
CA GLN A 22 34.37 18.55 -24.91
C GLN A 22 34.33 17.04 -25.19
N ASP A 23 33.38 16.44 -24.46
CA ASP A 23 32.57 15.24 -24.70
C ASP A 23 33.14 13.84 -24.44
N LEU A 24 32.32 13.06 -23.70
CA LEU A 24 32.30 11.60 -23.48
C LEU A 24 32.90 11.07 -22.16
N ALA A 25 32.08 11.11 -21.11
CA ALA A 25 32.22 10.33 -19.88
C ALA A 25 30.99 10.62 -18.98
N HIS A 26 30.17 9.71 -18.43
CA HIS A 26 30.33 8.30 -18.13
C HIS A 26 28.98 7.56 -18.15
N LYS A 27 28.96 6.43 -18.87
CA LYS A 27 28.13 5.26 -18.53
C LYS A 27 28.60 4.73 -17.18
N GLN A 28 27.73 4.65 -16.18
CA GLN A 28 27.98 3.82 -15.00
C GLN A 28 26.75 2.95 -14.66
N SER A 29 27.01 1.63 -14.75
CA SER A 29 26.54 0.57 -13.86
C SER A 29 25.03 0.37 -13.68
N ARG A 30 24.43 -0.39 -14.60
CA ARG A 30 23.17 -1.11 -14.39
C ARG A 30 23.41 -2.29 -13.44
N LYS A 31 22.87 -2.25 -12.23
CA LYS A 31 22.51 -3.45 -11.44
C LYS A 31 21.21 -3.27 -10.68
N GLN A 32 20.48 -4.38 -10.67
CA GLN A 32 19.12 -4.61 -10.19
C GLN A 32 18.96 -4.23 -8.71
N SER A 33 18.13 -3.23 -8.45
CA SER A 33 17.60 -2.89 -7.12
C SER A 33 16.11 -3.18 -7.09
N PHE A 34 15.75 -4.18 -6.28
CA PHE A 34 14.40 -4.67 -6.06
C PHE A 34 13.58 -3.64 -5.27
N TRP A 35 12.34 -3.42 -5.73
CA TRP A 35 11.16 -2.82 -5.08
C TRP A 35 11.35 -1.63 -4.12
N ARG A 36 10.82 -0.46 -4.53
CA ARG A 36 10.85 0.81 -3.76
C ARG A 36 9.49 1.51 -3.63
N ASP A 37 8.38 0.90 -4.05
CA ASP A 37 7.07 1.56 -4.11
C ASP A 37 5.94 0.72 -3.51
N ILE A 38 5.99 0.45 -2.21
CA ILE A 38 4.82 -0.03 -1.44
C ILE A 38 4.59 0.81 -0.16
N GLY A 39 5.51 1.73 0.19
CA GLY A 39 5.40 2.60 1.38
C GLY A 39 4.86 4.01 1.12
N SER A 40 4.33 4.31 -0.07
CA SER A 40 3.92 5.67 -0.48
C SER A 40 2.46 5.76 -0.95
N PHE A 41 1.56 4.96 -0.36
CA PHE A 41 0.17 4.83 -0.82
C PHE A 41 -0.85 5.86 -0.29
N TRP A 42 -0.40 6.87 0.47
CA TRP A 42 -1.25 7.99 0.92
C TRP A 42 -0.71 9.33 0.42
N LYS A 43 -0.86 9.64 -0.89
CA LYS A 43 -0.65 10.98 -1.44
C LYS A 43 -1.47 11.24 -2.71
N ARG A 44 -1.96 12.48 -2.83
CA ARG A 44 -2.53 13.09 -4.06
C ARG A 44 -1.75 14.39 -4.38
N PRO A 45 -1.48 14.74 -5.66
CA PRO A 45 -0.89 16.05 -6.02
C PRO A 45 -1.88 17.09 -6.63
N HIS A 46 -1.65 18.41 -6.58
CA HIS A 46 -1.79 19.32 -7.76
C HIS A 46 -1.24 20.78 -7.59
N ARG A 47 -0.59 21.29 -8.69
CA ARG A 47 -0.41 22.65 -9.35
C ARG A 47 -0.02 23.92 -8.55
N ASP A 48 0.88 24.83 -9.04
CA ASP A 48 0.95 25.55 -10.34
C ASP A 48 2.37 25.77 -10.99
N GLU A 49 2.34 26.14 -12.30
CA GLU A 49 3.29 26.43 -13.43
C GLU A 49 4.78 26.83 -13.15
N VAL A 50 5.84 26.46 -13.92
CA VAL A 50 6.14 26.59 -15.38
C VAL A 50 7.21 25.55 -15.89
N GLU A 51 7.06 25.07 -17.15
CA GLU A 51 8.01 24.36 -18.08
C GLU A 51 8.42 22.85 -17.93
N ALA A 52 7.57 21.98 -18.53
CA ALA A 52 7.76 20.78 -19.38
C ALA A 52 8.75 19.60 -19.06
N LEU A 53 8.21 18.49 -18.51
CA LEU A 53 8.49 17.04 -18.78
C LEU A 53 7.37 16.18 -18.08
N PRO A 54 7.06 14.92 -18.48
CA PRO A 54 5.72 14.32 -18.32
C PRO A 54 5.37 13.91 -16.88
N GLN A 55 4.26 14.47 -16.38
CA GLN A 55 3.79 14.41 -15.00
C GLN A 55 2.63 13.40 -14.83
N LEU A 56 2.68 12.66 -13.70
CA LEU A 56 1.63 11.77 -13.20
C LEU A 56 0.46 12.58 -12.62
N ALA A 57 -0.78 12.17 -12.92
CA ALA A 57 -2.00 12.86 -12.56
C ALA A 57 -2.59 12.40 -11.19
N PRO A 58 -3.36 13.26 -10.49
CA PRO A 58 -3.84 13.02 -9.12
C PRO A 58 -5.16 12.27 -9.05
N ILE A 59 -5.30 11.40 -8.05
CA ILE A 59 -6.61 10.87 -7.66
C ILE A 59 -7.28 11.97 -6.84
N GLU A 60 -8.49 12.42 -7.15
CA GLU A 60 -9.38 13.17 -6.25
C GLU A 60 -10.67 12.33 -6.07
N GLN A 61 -11.28 12.36 -4.89
CA GLN A 61 -12.55 11.68 -4.60
C GLN A 61 -13.59 12.77 -4.76
N ALA A 62 -13.94 13.05 -6.02
CA ALA A 62 -15.10 13.85 -6.34
C ALA A 62 -16.38 12.99 -6.15
N PRO A 63 -17.52 13.60 -5.82
CA PRO A 63 -18.80 12.91 -5.87
C PRO A 63 -19.01 12.30 -7.26
N LEU A 64 -19.38 11.01 -7.31
CA LEU A 64 -19.41 10.16 -8.52
C LEU A 64 -20.20 10.74 -9.71
N ALA A 65 -21.09 11.71 -9.50
CA ALA A 65 -21.96 12.25 -10.55
C ALA A 65 -21.29 13.27 -11.50
N GLU A 66 -20.20 13.94 -11.09
CA GLU A 66 -19.64 15.08 -11.88
C GLU A 66 -18.38 14.72 -12.69
N CYS A 67 -17.85 13.50 -12.58
CA CYS A 67 -16.51 13.17 -13.11
C CYS A 67 -16.49 12.51 -14.51
N PHE A 68 -17.64 12.38 -15.20
CA PHE A 68 -17.70 11.69 -16.49
C PHE A 68 -17.83 12.65 -17.68
N PRO A 69 -16.93 12.62 -18.67
CA PRO A 69 -17.20 13.28 -19.94
C PRO A 69 -18.41 12.61 -20.60
N ARG A 70 -19.42 13.41 -20.94
CA ARG A 70 -20.52 12.99 -21.84
C ARG A 70 -19.92 12.36 -23.09
N ARG A 71 -20.40 11.14 -23.44
CA ARG A 71 -20.12 10.42 -24.71
C ARG A 71 -19.81 11.42 -25.84
N ARG A 72 -18.64 11.32 -26.47
CA ARG A 72 -18.52 11.80 -27.85
C ARG A 72 -19.51 10.98 -28.67
N ARG A 73 -20.59 11.62 -29.13
CA ARG A 73 -21.47 11.12 -30.18
C ARG A 73 -20.66 11.01 -31.49
N SER A 74 -19.85 9.97 -31.61
CA SER A 74 -19.36 9.49 -32.89
C SER A 74 -18.93 8.04 -32.73
N LEU A 75 -19.91 7.15 -32.74
CA LEU A 75 -19.86 5.84 -33.37
C LEU A 75 -21.31 5.35 -33.32
N GLN A 76 -21.97 5.36 -34.46
CA GLN A 76 -23.24 4.65 -34.63
C GLN A 76 -23.06 3.25 -34.04
N GLU A 77 -23.97 2.85 -33.16
CA GLU A 77 -24.19 1.45 -32.77
C GLU A 77 -24.46 0.63 -34.04
N LYS A 78 -23.38 0.21 -34.69
CA LYS A 78 -23.42 -1.02 -35.46
C LYS A 78 -23.39 -2.12 -34.42
N SER A 79 -24.55 -2.73 -34.22
CA SER A 79 -24.74 -4.02 -33.57
C SER A 79 -23.70 -5.04 -34.07
N THR A 80 -22.50 -5.02 -33.50
CA THR A 80 -21.61 -6.17 -33.44
C THR A 80 -21.96 -6.85 -32.13
N ALA A 81 -22.50 -8.07 -32.23
CA ALA A 81 -22.73 -8.91 -31.08
C ALA A 81 -21.49 -8.86 -30.16
N ARG A 82 -21.67 -8.50 -28.87
CA ARG A 82 -20.61 -8.51 -27.86
C ARG A 82 -19.89 -9.87 -27.97
N ARG A 83 -18.71 -9.90 -28.60
CA ARG A 83 -17.99 -11.15 -28.86
C ARG A 83 -17.55 -11.70 -27.51
N ARG A 84 -18.02 -12.90 -27.16
CA ARG A 84 -17.79 -13.53 -25.85
C ARG A 84 -16.29 -13.63 -25.57
N VAL A 85 -15.81 -13.12 -24.45
CA VAL A 85 -14.39 -13.27 -24.05
C VAL A 85 -14.07 -14.76 -23.88
N ILE A 86 -12.89 -15.18 -24.33
CA ILE A 86 -12.50 -16.60 -24.33
C ILE A 86 -11.47 -16.84 -23.22
N PRO A 87 -11.85 -17.47 -22.09
CA PRO A 87 -10.89 -17.95 -21.12
C PRO A 87 -10.15 -19.17 -21.66
N SER A 88 -8.82 -19.13 -21.65
CA SER A 88 -8.00 -20.29 -21.99
C SER A 88 -7.92 -21.25 -20.80
N LEU A 89 -7.90 -22.56 -21.05
CA LEU A 89 -7.58 -23.56 -20.02
C LEU A 89 -6.23 -23.26 -19.33
N PRO A 90 -6.07 -23.57 -18.03
CA PRO A 90 -4.80 -23.41 -17.33
C PRO A 90 -3.70 -24.18 -18.05
N ARG A 91 -2.64 -23.49 -18.49
CA ARG A 91 -1.49 -24.12 -19.18
C ARG A 91 -0.23 -24.02 -18.32
N PRO A 92 0.54 -25.12 -18.16
CA PRO A 92 1.89 -25.03 -17.60
C PRO A 92 2.78 -24.17 -18.50
N GLN A 93 3.90 -23.66 -17.97
CA GLN A 93 4.85 -22.87 -18.75
C GLN A 93 5.25 -23.61 -20.04
N THR A 94 5.20 -22.91 -21.18
CA THR A 94 5.62 -23.49 -22.45
C THR A 94 7.13 -23.75 -22.42
N PHE A 95 7.53 -24.94 -22.84
CA PHE A 95 8.94 -25.35 -22.92
C PHE A 95 9.77 -24.32 -23.72
N THR A 96 9.17 -23.72 -24.75
CA THR A 96 9.77 -22.65 -25.55
C THR A 96 10.19 -21.42 -24.73
N ARG A 97 9.41 -21.06 -23.69
CA ARG A 97 9.72 -19.94 -22.81
C ARG A 97 10.76 -20.29 -21.75
N GLN A 98 10.69 -21.51 -21.20
CA GLN A 98 11.74 -22.04 -20.31
C GLN A 98 13.10 -22.12 -21.01
N GLU A 99 13.11 -22.46 -22.31
CA GLU A 99 14.34 -22.51 -23.07
C GLU A 99 14.85 -21.14 -23.54
N SER A 100 13.98 -20.16 -23.81
CA SER A 100 14.43 -18.78 -24.10
C SER A 100 15.04 -18.08 -22.88
N GLU A 101 14.77 -18.59 -21.68
CA GLU A 101 15.29 -18.09 -20.40
C GLU A 101 16.51 -18.90 -19.90
N LYS A 102 16.95 -19.94 -20.63
CA LYS A 102 18.21 -20.65 -20.35
C LYS A 102 19.41 -19.78 -20.77
N ARG A 103 20.39 -19.68 -19.88
CA ARG A 103 21.62 -18.89 -20.02
C ARG A 103 22.41 -19.13 -21.33
N GLU A 104 22.18 -20.28 -21.96
CA GLU A 104 22.82 -20.75 -23.19
C GLU A 104 22.23 -20.15 -24.48
N ARG A 105 21.01 -19.56 -24.42
CA ARG A 105 20.32 -18.92 -25.56
C ARG A 105 20.32 -17.38 -25.48
N LEU A 106 21.07 -16.81 -24.53
CA LEU A 106 21.32 -15.38 -24.45
C LEU A 106 22.54 -15.05 -25.32
N GLU A 107 22.43 -14.06 -26.21
CA GLU A 107 23.54 -13.67 -27.09
C GLU A 107 24.74 -13.16 -26.27
N PRO A 108 25.96 -13.68 -26.53
CA PRO A 108 27.17 -13.19 -25.88
C PRO A 108 27.53 -11.81 -26.44
N THR A 109 27.49 -10.79 -25.59
CA THR A 109 27.98 -9.46 -25.95
C THR A 109 29.50 -9.52 -26.10
N LEU A 110 29.96 -9.53 -27.35
CA LEU A 110 31.37 -9.66 -27.72
C LEU A 110 32.07 -8.30 -27.67
N GLU A 111 32.29 -7.73 -26.49
CA GLU A 111 33.35 -6.73 -26.27
C GLU A 111 33.90 -6.81 -24.85
N GLN A 112 34.99 -7.55 -24.69
CA GLN A 112 36.12 -7.30 -23.77
C GLN A 112 37.01 -8.56 -23.69
N TYR A 113 37.62 -8.91 -24.82
CA TYR A 113 38.80 -9.78 -24.85
C TYR A 113 39.91 -9.05 -25.58
N LYS A 114 40.59 -8.15 -24.85
CA LYS A 114 42.02 -7.80 -24.99
C LYS A 114 42.30 -6.56 -24.15
N GLU A 115 42.59 -6.78 -22.87
CA GLU A 115 43.54 -5.95 -22.13
C GLU A 115 44.11 -6.81 -20.99
N LEU A 116 45.28 -7.39 -21.31
CA LEU A 116 46.45 -7.61 -20.44
C LEU A 116 46.14 -8.20 -19.04
N GLY A 117 46.33 -9.50 -18.78
CA GLY A 117 47.64 -10.16 -18.80
C GLY A 117 48.37 -9.93 -17.48
N GLY A 118 48.33 -10.88 -16.54
CA GLY A 118 49.10 -10.79 -15.29
C GLY A 118 48.69 -11.79 -14.20
N GLU A 119 49.48 -12.86 -14.10
CA GLU A 119 49.49 -13.96 -13.14
C GLU A 119 49.10 -13.64 -11.66
N ARG A 120 48.38 -14.58 -11.01
CA ARG A 120 48.88 -15.31 -9.82
C ARG A 120 47.92 -16.42 -9.33
N ARG A 121 48.34 -17.65 -9.60
CA ARG A 121 48.37 -18.86 -8.75
C ARG A 121 47.08 -19.28 -8.00
N ARG A 122 46.38 -20.25 -8.60
CA ARG A 122 45.65 -21.31 -7.86
C ARG A 122 46.66 -22.27 -7.25
N ALA A 123 46.60 -22.46 -5.93
CA ALA A 123 46.99 -23.71 -5.30
C ALA A 123 45.72 -24.57 -5.18
N LEU A 124 45.79 -25.77 -5.75
CA LEU A 124 44.81 -26.83 -5.64
C LEU A 124 45.16 -27.75 -4.46
N SER A 125 44.17 -28.57 -4.10
CA SER A 125 44.25 -29.89 -3.44
C SER A 125 44.27 -29.88 -1.90
N ALA A 126 43.62 -30.81 -1.18
CA ALA A 126 42.96 -32.06 -1.51
C ALA A 126 41.88 -32.31 -0.43
N SER A 127 40.73 -32.92 -0.69
CA SER A 127 40.65 -34.38 -0.80
C SER A 127 39.25 -34.79 -1.28
N ALA A 128 39.28 -35.70 -2.24
CA ALA A 128 38.13 -36.36 -2.84
C ALA A 128 37.64 -37.55 -2.01
N ALA A 129 36.49 -38.09 -2.44
CA ALA A 129 35.80 -39.32 -2.04
C ALA A 129 34.80 -39.12 -0.88
N ARG A 130 33.49 -39.37 -1.05
CA ARG A 130 32.88 -40.56 -1.66
C ARG A 130 31.56 -40.25 -2.37
N ARG A 131 31.38 -40.89 -3.52
CA ARG A 131 30.11 -41.04 -4.25
C ARG A 131 29.20 -42.03 -3.52
N ALA A 132 27.89 -41.79 -3.54
CA ALA A 132 26.87 -42.83 -3.47
C ALA A 132 25.89 -42.61 -4.62
N THR A 133 25.73 -43.65 -5.42
CA THR A 133 25.03 -43.70 -6.72
C THR A 133 23.57 -44.09 -6.50
N SER A 134 22.62 -43.35 -7.09
CA SER A 134 21.19 -43.72 -7.10
C SER A 134 20.94 -44.98 -7.95
N PRO A 135 20.00 -45.86 -7.56
CA PRO A 135 19.68 -47.06 -8.33
C PRO A 135 18.77 -46.78 -9.55
N PRO A 136 18.83 -47.62 -10.61
CA PRO A 136 18.18 -47.39 -11.90
C PRO A 136 16.71 -47.82 -11.96
N ILE A 137 15.97 -47.12 -12.83
CA ILE A 137 14.57 -47.36 -13.20
C ILE A 137 14.49 -48.58 -14.14
N VAL A 138 13.59 -49.53 -13.85
CA VAL A 138 13.31 -50.72 -14.68
C VAL A 138 11.97 -50.52 -15.41
N PRO A 139 11.87 -50.82 -16.73
CA PRO A 139 10.66 -50.63 -17.52
C PRO A 139 9.85 -51.93 -17.67
N PHE A 140 8.51 -51.86 -17.61
CA PHE A 140 7.59 -52.93 -18.04
C PHE A 140 6.27 -52.34 -18.59
N PRO A 141 5.52 -53.08 -19.43
CA PRO A 141 4.98 -52.59 -20.70
C PRO A 141 3.45 -52.41 -20.72
N SER A 142 2.97 -51.80 -21.82
CA SER A 142 1.58 -51.68 -22.24
C SER A 142 0.90 -53.03 -22.49
N LEU A 143 -0.44 -53.08 -22.35
CA LEU A 143 -1.39 -53.79 -23.24
C LEU A 143 -2.86 -53.55 -22.78
N SER A 144 -3.61 -52.90 -23.68
CA SER A 144 -4.98 -53.16 -24.16
C SER A 144 -6.20 -53.33 -23.23
N ALA A 145 -7.28 -52.65 -23.64
CA ALA A 145 -8.69 -52.89 -23.32
C ALA A 145 -9.19 -54.29 -23.71
N PRO A 146 -10.41 -54.65 -23.26
CA PRO A 146 -11.40 -55.11 -24.25
C PRO A 146 -12.83 -54.60 -24.00
N GLU A 147 -13.52 -54.29 -25.10
CA GLU A 147 -14.98 -54.49 -25.26
C GLU A 147 -15.23 -55.98 -25.59
N VAL A 148 -16.39 -56.55 -25.20
CA VAL A 148 -17.33 -57.32 -26.05
C VAL A 148 -18.54 -57.80 -25.23
N HIS A 149 -19.69 -57.61 -25.88
CA HIS A 149 -21.07 -58.08 -25.75
C HIS A 149 -21.46 -59.43 -25.11
N SER A 150 -22.69 -59.38 -24.56
CA SER A 150 -23.84 -60.30 -24.70
C SER A 150 -23.84 -61.68 -24.04
N SER A 151 -24.83 -61.94 -23.19
CA SER A 151 -25.95 -62.87 -23.46
C SER A 151 -27.02 -62.84 -22.36
N ASP A 152 -28.24 -62.46 -22.76
CA ASP A 152 -29.58 -62.79 -22.23
C ASP A 152 -29.77 -64.32 -22.00
N PRO A 153 -30.90 -64.88 -21.45
CA PRO A 153 -32.29 -64.39 -21.55
C PRO A 153 -33.31 -64.77 -20.44
N ASN A 154 -34.51 -64.19 -20.60
CA ASN A 154 -35.88 -64.67 -20.31
C ASN A 154 -36.68 -63.66 -19.45
N SER A 155 -37.88 -63.24 -19.80
CA SER A 155 -38.77 -63.58 -20.92
C SER A 155 -39.97 -62.62 -20.91
N SER A 156 -40.33 -62.16 -22.12
CA SER A 156 -41.50 -61.39 -22.61
C SER A 156 -42.87 -62.05 -22.28
N PRO A 157 -44.06 -61.62 -22.79
CA PRO A 157 -44.38 -60.64 -23.86
C PRO A 157 -45.65 -59.73 -23.67
N PRO A 158 -45.99 -58.88 -24.67
CA PRO A 158 -47.08 -57.89 -24.68
C PRO A 158 -48.32 -58.35 -25.49
N PRO A 159 -49.26 -57.44 -25.86
CA PRO A 159 -49.36 -57.08 -27.29
C PRO A 159 -49.81 -55.64 -27.62
N GLN A 160 -49.57 -55.27 -28.89
CA GLN A 160 -50.11 -54.11 -29.63
C GLN A 160 -51.53 -54.38 -30.15
N ASP A 161 -52.31 -53.32 -30.44
CA ASP A 161 -52.82 -52.95 -31.79
C ASP A 161 -54.18 -52.19 -31.79
N HIS A 162 -54.35 -51.41 -32.85
CA HIS A 162 -55.58 -50.94 -33.51
C HIS A 162 -56.06 -49.48 -33.31
N ALA A 163 -55.90 -48.70 -34.39
CA ALA A 163 -56.90 -47.72 -34.86
C ALA A 163 -58.02 -48.45 -35.63
N PRO A 164 -59.23 -47.86 -35.74
CA PRO A 164 -59.71 -47.43 -37.06
C PRO A 164 -60.56 -46.14 -37.05
N ALA A 165 -61.05 -45.78 -38.24
CA ALA A 165 -61.53 -44.48 -38.71
C ALA A 165 -63.06 -44.25 -38.67
N ASP A 166 -63.40 -43.01 -39.05
CA ASP A 166 -64.56 -42.54 -39.85
C ASP A 166 -65.87 -41.99 -39.22
N VAL A 167 -66.05 -40.68 -39.48
CA VAL A 167 -67.20 -39.98 -40.11
C VAL A 167 -68.56 -39.92 -39.38
N GLU A 168 -68.99 -38.70 -38.97
CA GLU A 168 -70.20 -38.07 -39.54
C GLU A 168 -70.37 -36.56 -39.24
N SER A 169 -70.87 -35.88 -40.27
CA SER A 169 -71.22 -34.47 -40.52
C SER A 169 -72.14 -33.75 -39.51
N GLN A 170 -71.99 -32.41 -39.40
CA GLN A 170 -73.01 -31.39 -39.77
C GLN A 170 -72.58 -29.93 -39.48
N LYS A 171 -72.58 -29.09 -40.53
CA LYS A 171 -72.74 -27.61 -40.56
C LYS A 171 -74.26 -27.28 -40.72
N PRO A 172 -74.80 -26.03 -40.84
CA PRO A 172 -74.23 -24.67 -41.09
C PRO A 172 -74.82 -23.56 -40.15
N SER A 173 -74.50 -22.26 -40.16
CA SER A 173 -74.74 -21.18 -41.17
C SER A 173 -74.30 -19.81 -40.55
N SER A 174 -73.33 -19.06 -41.12
CA SER A 174 -73.40 -17.92 -42.10
C SER A 174 -73.93 -16.57 -41.54
N ASP A 175 -73.12 -15.50 -41.30
CA ASP A 175 -72.53 -14.46 -42.21
C ASP A 175 -73.49 -13.25 -42.47
N PRO A 176 -73.15 -12.13 -43.16
CA PRO A 176 -72.16 -11.04 -42.92
C PRO A 176 -72.73 -9.61 -43.18
N HIS A 177 -71.94 -8.56 -42.90
CA HIS A 177 -71.98 -7.22 -43.57
C HIS A 177 -70.73 -6.45 -43.12
N ASP A 178 -70.04 -5.60 -43.88
CA ASP A 178 -69.69 -5.48 -45.30
C ASP A 178 -68.73 -4.27 -45.39
N LEU A 179 -67.50 -4.51 -45.87
CA LEU A 179 -66.62 -3.69 -46.73
C LEU A 179 -66.06 -2.28 -46.35
N PRO A 180 -64.89 -1.88 -46.94
CA PRO A 180 -64.06 -0.72 -46.57
C PRO A 180 -64.22 0.51 -47.50
N PRO A 181 -63.59 1.67 -47.17
CA PRO A 181 -63.04 2.52 -48.24
C PRO A 181 -61.71 3.26 -47.92
N LEU A 182 -60.75 3.11 -48.86
CA LEU A 182 -59.87 4.09 -49.55
C LEU A 182 -59.03 5.17 -48.81
N ASP A 183 -57.73 5.22 -49.19
CA ASP A 183 -56.70 6.24 -48.89
C ASP A 183 -56.89 7.60 -49.58
N ILE A 184 -56.56 8.70 -48.87
CA ILE A 184 -56.04 10.01 -49.36
C ILE A 184 -55.08 10.60 -48.28
N PRO A 185 -53.96 11.29 -48.61
CA PRO A 185 -52.77 11.44 -47.75
C PRO A 185 -52.57 12.75 -46.95
N GLU A 186 -51.76 12.65 -45.87
CA GLU A 186 -50.96 13.66 -45.12
C GLU A 186 -51.68 14.69 -44.18
N PRO A 187 -51.10 15.10 -43.02
CA PRO A 187 -49.76 15.69 -42.91
C PRO A 187 -48.85 15.17 -41.78
N ILE A 188 -47.55 15.31 -42.05
CA ILE A 188 -46.43 15.28 -41.11
C ILE A 188 -46.75 16.14 -39.88
N VAL A 189 -46.79 15.52 -38.69
CA VAL A 189 -46.62 16.24 -37.43
C VAL A 189 -45.47 15.56 -36.69
N ASP A 190 -44.40 16.33 -36.58
CA ASP A 190 -43.15 16.04 -35.92
C ASP A 190 -43.41 15.67 -34.45
N GLY A 191 -43.54 14.38 -34.18
CA GLY A 191 -43.62 13.82 -32.83
C GLY A 191 -42.21 13.60 -32.34
N LEU A 192 -41.72 14.51 -31.51
CA LEU A 192 -40.47 14.35 -30.76
C LEU A 192 -40.56 13.06 -29.94
N ASP A 193 -39.85 12.02 -30.37
CA ASP A 193 -39.53 10.86 -29.55
C ASP A 193 -38.78 11.35 -28.31
N TYR A 194 -39.46 11.32 -27.17
CA TYR A 194 -38.79 11.40 -25.88
C TYR A 194 -38.09 10.05 -25.67
N ASP A 195 -36.77 10.06 -25.89
CA ASP A 195 -35.81 9.03 -25.49
C ASP A 195 -36.09 8.62 -24.03
N ASN A 196 -36.79 7.50 -23.83
CA ASN A 196 -37.05 6.90 -22.52
C ASN A 196 -36.01 5.80 -22.19
N HIS A 197 -34.82 5.87 -22.82
CA HIS A 197 -33.74 4.90 -22.70
C HIS A 197 -32.61 5.32 -21.75
N SER A 198 -32.64 6.53 -21.15
CA SER A 198 -31.54 6.95 -20.26
C SER A 198 -31.59 6.33 -18.86
N ASP A 199 -32.78 6.07 -18.32
CA ASP A 199 -32.92 5.66 -16.92
C ASP A 199 -32.52 4.19 -16.68
N ASP A 200 -32.72 3.30 -17.65
CA ASP A 200 -32.39 1.87 -17.51
C ASP A 200 -30.87 1.63 -17.57
N ASP A 201 -30.18 2.32 -18.49
CA ASP A 201 -28.72 2.28 -18.64
C ASP A 201 -28.00 2.87 -17.40
N GLU A 202 -28.59 3.86 -16.73
CA GLU A 202 -28.01 4.47 -15.53
C GLU A 202 -28.12 3.56 -14.30
N VAL A 203 -29.26 2.89 -14.13
CA VAL A 203 -29.47 1.91 -13.05
C VAL A 203 -28.52 0.72 -13.18
N ASP A 204 -28.33 0.21 -14.41
CA ASP A 204 -27.39 -0.89 -14.68
C ASP A 204 -25.93 -0.51 -14.40
N ARG A 205 -25.53 0.73 -14.70
CA ARG A 205 -24.17 1.22 -14.40
C ARG A 205 -23.92 1.33 -12.90
N VAL A 206 -24.86 1.87 -12.13
CA VAL A 206 -24.74 1.98 -10.68
C VAL A 206 -24.64 0.59 -10.04
N ALA A 207 -25.42 -0.38 -10.52
CA ALA A 207 -25.35 -1.76 -10.06
C ALA A 207 -23.98 -2.42 -10.37
N LEU A 208 -23.45 -2.20 -11.57
CA LEU A 208 -22.12 -2.69 -11.97
C LEU A 208 -21.00 -2.09 -11.12
N GLU A 209 -21.08 -0.79 -10.83
CA GLU A 209 -20.11 -0.10 -9.97
C GLU A 209 -20.13 -0.65 -8.53
N ALA A 210 -21.32 -0.84 -7.96
CA ALA A 210 -21.46 -1.45 -6.63
C ALA A 210 -20.91 -2.88 -6.59
N GLU A 211 -21.14 -3.67 -7.65
CA GLU A 211 -20.56 -5.01 -7.76
C GLU A 211 -19.03 -4.98 -7.87
N TYR A 212 -18.49 -4.07 -8.68
CA TYR A 212 -17.05 -3.88 -8.83
C TYR A 212 -16.38 -3.58 -7.48
N GLU A 213 -16.93 -2.65 -6.70
CA GLU A 213 -16.37 -2.27 -5.40
C GLU A 213 -16.36 -3.42 -4.38
N GLN A 214 -17.31 -4.36 -4.51
CA GLN A 214 -17.42 -5.50 -3.60
C GLN A 214 -16.60 -6.71 -4.07
N ARG A 215 -16.48 -6.95 -5.37
CA ARG A 215 -15.90 -8.17 -5.94
C ARG A 215 -14.50 -8.00 -6.49
N TRP A 216 -14.16 -6.82 -7.01
CA TRP A 216 -12.92 -6.60 -7.74
C TRP A 216 -12.09 -5.49 -7.08
N ILE A 217 -11.26 -5.91 -6.13
CA ILE A 217 -10.51 -4.99 -5.30
C ILE A 217 -9.12 -4.78 -5.91
N LEU A 218 -8.88 -3.59 -6.45
CA LEU A 218 -7.55 -3.18 -6.90
C LEU A 218 -6.66 -2.88 -5.69
N ASN A 219 -5.69 -3.75 -5.42
CA ASN A 219 -4.74 -3.56 -4.32
C ASN A 219 -3.54 -2.70 -4.76
N LEU A 220 -3.00 -2.96 -5.94
CA LEU A 220 -1.79 -2.32 -6.45
C LEU A 220 -1.76 -2.37 -7.98
N SER A 221 -1.17 -1.37 -8.62
CA SER A 221 -0.83 -1.40 -10.04
C SER A 221 0.61 -0.96 -10.25
N MET A 222 1.32 -1.57 -11.18
CA MET A 222 2.70 -1.21 -11.51
C MET A 222 2.98 -1.29 -13.01
N HIS A 223 3.92 -0.47 -13.47
CA HIS A 223 4.49 -0.58 -14.80
C HIS A 223 5.77 -1.41 -14.78
N PHE A 224 6.01 -2.18 -15.85
CA PHE A 224 7.27 -2.90 -15.99
C PHE A 224 8.44 -1.94 -16.19
N ARG A 225 9.52 -2.16 -15.43
CA ARG A 225 10.71 -1.28 -15.40
C ARG A 225 11.57 -1.35 -16.67
N ASP A 226 11.28 -2.28 -17.57
CA ASP A 226 11.94 -2.43 -18.87
C ASP A 226 11.49 -1.39 -19.90
N LYS A 227 10.61 -0.45 -19.52
CA LYS A 227 10.02 0.60 -20.39
C LYS A 227 9.23 0.02 -21.56
N SER A 228 8.80 -1.23 -21.46
CA SER A 228 8.05 -1.91 -22.51
C SER A 228 6.58 -1.46 -22.62
N ASN A 229 6.16 -0.40 -21.91
CA ASN A 229 4.77 0.02 -21.80
C ASN A 229 3.82 -1.16 -21.48
N ARG A 230 4.22 -1.94 -20.47
CA ARG A 230 3.45 -3.05 -19.93
C ARG A 230 3.03 -2.71 -18.51
N GLU A 231 1.88 -3.23 -18.12
CA GLU A 231 1.28 -2.95 -16.82
C GLU A 231 0.82 -4.24 -16.15
N LYS A 232 0.92 -4.25 -14.82
CA LYS A 232 0.50 -5.37 -13.98
C LYS A 232 -0.37 -4.83 -12.84
N PHE A 233 -1.57 -5.37 -12.72
CA PHE A 233 -2.51 -5.07 -11.66
C PHE A 233 -2.53 -6.24 -10.67
N PHE A 234 -2.57 -5.94 -9.38
CA PHE A 234 -2.73 -6.90 -8.29
C PHE A 234 -4.13 -6.73 -7.73
N VAL A 235 -4.92 -7.78 -7.83
CA VAL A 235 -6.35 -7.74 -7.56
C VAL A 235 -6.71 -8.82 -6.55
N THR A 236 -7.54 -8.46 -5.57
CA THR A 236 -8.26 -9.46 -4.76
C THR A 236 -9.65 -9.60 -5.36
N TYR A 237 -9.93 -10.77 -5.92
CA TYR A 237 -11.26 -11.12 -6.42
C TYR A 237 -12.04 -11.83 -5.31
N ALA A 238 -13.04 -11.16 -4.75
CA ALA A 238 -13.96 -11.74 -3.78
C ALA A 238 -15.04 -12.55 -4.54
N GLU A 239 -14.73 -13.81 -4.84
CA GLU A 239 -15.61 -14.77 -5.51
C GLU A 239 -16.91 -14.94 -4.69
N THR A 240 -16.77 -15.02 -3.37
CA THR A 240 -17.84 -14.85 -2.39
C THR A 240 -17.35 -13.95 -1.25
N PRO A 241 -18.22 -13.45 -0.34
CA PRO A 241 -17.78 -12.64 0.80
C PRO A 241 -16.69 -13.30 1.66
N SER A 242 -16.65 -14.63 1.70
CA SER A 242 -15.73 -15.44 2.51
C SER A 242 -14.65 -16.17 1.69
N LYS A 243 -14.67 -16.06 0.35
CA LYS A 243 -13.72 -16.77 -0.54
C LYS A 243 -13.02 -15.78 -1.46
N TRP A 244 -11.76 -15.51 -1.17
CA TRP A 244 -10.98 -14.48 -1.84
C TRP A 244 -9.91 -15.14 -2.71
N ARG A 245 -9.73 -14.63 -3.93
CA ARG A 245 -8.74 -15.09 -4.89
C ARG A 245 -7.71 -14.01 -5.13
N ARG A 246 -6.43 -14.38 -5.00
CA ARG A 246 -5.31 -13.49 -5.31
C ARG A 246 -4.99 -13.56 -6.79
N LEU A 247 -5.19 -12.45 -7.49
CA LEU A 247 -5.01 -12.36 -8.93
C LEU A 247 -3.93 -11.35 -9.30
N THR A 248 -3.30 -11.59 -10.44
CA THR A 248 -2.59 -10.56 -11.18
C THR A 248 -3.16 -10.44 -12.58
N VAL A 249 -3.35 -9.22 -13.07
CA VAL A 249 -3.74 -8.98 -14.47
C VAL A 249 -2.56 -8.36 -15.19
N SER A 250 -2.19 -8.90 -16.35
CA SER A 250 -1.06 -8.43 -17.13
C SER A 250 -1.50 -7.98 -18.52
N LEU A 251 -1.08 -6.78 -18.89
CA LEU A 251 -1.41 -6.10 -20.14
C LEU A 251 -0.15 -5.62 -20.87
N ASP A 252 -0.20 -5.62 -22.20
CA ASP A 252 0.87 -5.14 -23.07
C ASP A 252 0.30 -4.18 -24.11
N TYR A 253 0.74 -2.92 -24.08
CA TYR A 253 0.15 -1.84 -24.88
C TYR A 253 0.91 -1.56 -26.18
N ARG A 254 2.04 -2.23 -26.47
CA ARG A 254 2.94 -1.83 -27.56
C ARG A 254 2.37 -1.96 -28.97
N ASP A 255 1.60 -3.01 -29.19
CA ASP A 255 1.04 -3.39 -30.50
C ASP A 255 -0.48 -3.62 -30.40
N ALA A 256 -1.15 -2.85 -29.54
CA ALA A 256 -2.57 -2.97 -29.27
C ALA A 256 -3.42 -2.59 -30.51
N PRO A 257 -4.36 -3.45 -30.97
CA PRO A 257 -5.29 -3.10 -32.05
C PRO A 257 -6.15 -1.87 -31.70
N GLU A 258 -6.49 -1.02 -32.68
CA GLU A 258 -7.16 0.29 -32.44
C GLU A 258 -8.54 0.20 -31.76
N ASP A 259 -9.23 -0.94 -31.85
CA ASP A 259 -10.53 -1.21 -31.20
C ASP A 259 -10.42 -2.27 -30.07
N SER A 260 -9.23 -2.43 -29.48
CA SER A 260 -8.97 -3.39 -28.40
C SER A 260 -9.15 -2.80 -27.01
N LEU A 261 -9.32 -3.68 -26.02
CA LEU A 261 -9.30 -3.28 -24.60
C LEU A 261 -7.98 -2.58 -24.26
N GLU A 262 -6.86 -3.07 -24.78
CA GLU A 262 -5.53 -2.53 -24.52
C GLU A 262 -5.37 -1.10 -25.06
N ALA A 263 -5.90 -0.82 -26.25
CA ALA A 263 -5.93 0.52 -26.81
C ALA A 263 -6.79 1.46 -25.96
N ASP A 264 -7.99 1.04 -25.56
CA ASP A 264 -8.86 1.81 -24.65
C ASP A 264 -8.13 2.15 -23.34
N LEU A 265 -7.56 1.13 -22.69
CA LEU A 265 -6.85 1.27 -21.40
C LEU A 265 -5.63 2.17 -21.50
N SER A 266 -4.95 2.22 -22.65
CA SER A 266 -3.79 3.09 -22.87
C SER A 266 -4.15 4.59 -22.83
N THR A 267 -5.41 4.93 -23.13
CA THR A 267 -5.88 6.33 -23.10
C THR A 267 -6.26 6.79 -21.70
N LEU A 268 -6.61 5.85 -20.82
CA LEU A 268 -7.03 6.13 -19.45
C LEU A 268 -5.85 6.53 -18.57
N GLN A 269 -6.05 7.59 -17.80
CA GLN A 269 -5.01 8.14 -16.91
C GLN A 269 -5.04 7.47 -15.53
N TYR A 270 -6.24 7.21 -15.01
CA TYR A 270 -6.40 6.70 -13.65
C TYR A 270 -6.44 5.17 -13.60
N GLN A 271 -5.68 4.61 -12.67
CA GLN A 271 -5.54 3.17 -12.48
C GLN A 271 -6.85 2.50 -12.06
N ARG A 272 -7.68 3.21 -11.29
CA ARG A 272 -9.01 2.76 -10.91
C ARG A 272 -9.91 2.59 -12.13
N ASP A 273 -9.89 3.55 -13.06
CA ASP A 273 -10.69 3.49 -14.29
C ASP A 273 -10.22 2.35 -15.18
N LYS A 274 -8.90 2.16 -15.29
CA LYS A 274 -8.33 1.00 -15.99
C LYS A 274 -8.81 -0.32 -15.38
N SER A 275 -8.73 -0.45 -14.05
CA SER A 275 -9.18 -1.64 -13.33
C SER A 275 -10.69 -1.89 -13.50
N PHE A 276 -11.51 -0.84 -13.45
CA PHE A 276 -12.95 -0.94 -13.71
C PHE A 276 -13.24 -1.43 -15.13
N ARG A 277 -12.56 -0.86 -16.13
CA ARG A 277 -12.69 -1.25 -17.53
C ARG A 277 -12.21 -2.69 -17.78
N ILE A 278 -11.15 -3.13 -17.09
CA ILE A 278 -10.71 -4.53 -17.08
C ILE A 278 -11.81 -5.42 -16.51
N TYR A 279 -12.36 -5.09 -15.35
CA TYR A 279 -13.42 -5.87 -14.70
C TYR A 279 -14.64 -6.00 -15.62
N GLU A 280 -15.13 -4.89 -16.15
CA GLU A 280 -16.25 -4.86 -17.10
C GLU A 280 -16.01 -5.80 -18.29
N ALA A 281 -14.80 -5.78 -18.86
CA ALA A 281 -14.47 -6.59 -20.03
C ALA A 281 -14.47 -8.09 -19.73
N ILE A 282 -14.06 -8.53 -18.54
CA ILE A 282 -13.89 -9.95 -18.21
C ILE A 282 -14.94 -10.52 -17.24
N ARG A 283 -15.82 -9.68 -16.68
CA ARG A 283 -16.81 -10.03 -15.64
C ARG A 283 -17.58 -11.31 -15.95
N GLU A 284 -18.14 -11.41 -17.15
CA GLU A 284 -18.95 -12.57 -17.58
C GLU A 284 -18.14 -13.86 -17.71
N SER A 285 -16.81 -13.77 -17.85
CA SER A 285 -15.91 -14.92 -17.97
C SER A 285 -15.31 -15.36 -16.64
N LEU A 286 -15.37 -14.54 -15.58
CA LEU A 286 -14.80 -14.88 -14.27
C LEU A 286 -15.30 -16.24 -13.71
N PRO A 287 -16.60 -16.61 -13.83
CA PRO A 287 -17.07 -17.92 -13.35
C PRO A 287 -16.50 -19.12 -14.11
N ASP A 288 -16.10 -18.93 -15.37
CA ASP A 288 -15.55 -19.99 -16.23
C ASP A 288 -14.04 -20.17 -16.05
N ILE A 289 -13.38 -19.27 -15.31
CA ILE A 289 -11.94 -19.32 -15.06
C ILE A 289 -11.63 -20.30 -13.91
N GLN A 290 -10.69 -21.21 -14.15
CA GLN A 290 -10.12 -22.06 -13.11
C GLN A 290 -8.98 -21.32 -12.42
N PHE A 291 -9.22 -20.89 -11.18
CA PHE A 291 -8.24 -20.20 -10.35
C PHE A 291 -7.32 -21.19 -9.62
N TYR A 292 -6.05 -20.81 -9.49
CA TYR A 292 -5.07 -21.48 -8.62
C TYR A 292 -5.28 -21.07 -7.16
N ASP A 293 -4.91 -21.96 -6.24
CA ASP A 293 -4.96 -21.69 -4.79
C ASP A 293 -3.85 -20.73 -4.32
N THR A 294 -2.84 -20.50 -5.15
CA THR A 294 -1.73 -19.57 -4.95
C THR A 294 -2.06 -18.18 -5.51
N VAL A 295 -1.49 -17.81 -6.67
CA VAL A 295 -1.75 -16.56 -7.39
C VAL A 295 -2.05 -16.88 -8.84
N THR A 296 -3.20 -16.42 -9.33
CA THR A 296 -3.59 -16.61 -10.74
C THR A 296 -3.26 -15.37 -11.55
N ASN A 297 -2.43 -15.52 -12.59
CA ASN A 297 -2.21 -14.51 -13.61
C ASN A 297 -3.26 -14.63 -14.72
N LEU A 298 -3.93 -13.51 -15.01
CA LEU A 298 -4.79 -13.29 -16.15
C LEU A 298 -4.05 -12.37 -17.12
N LYS A 299 -3.39 -12.95 -18.14
CA LYS A 299 -2.83 -12.14 -19.23
C LYS A 299 -3.93 -11.86 -20.25
N LEU A 300 -4.27 -10.60 -20.41
CA LEU A 300 -5.28 -10.13 -21.36
C LEU A 300 -4.59 -9.79 -22.68
N GLU A 301 -5.12 -10.33 -23.78
CA GLU A 301 -4.56 -10.13 -25.12
C GLU A 301 -5.68 -10.18 -26.17
N THR A 302 -5.83 -9.11 -26.94
CA THR A 302 -6.72 -9.05 -28.09
C THR A 302 -5.97 -9.52 -29.33
N THR A 303 -6.39 -10.63 -29.94
CA THR A 303 -5.73 -11.15 -31.14
C THR A 303 -6.14 -10.35 -32.38
N PRO A 304 -5.19 -9.88 -33.21
CA PRO A 304 -5.51 -9.11 -34.42
C PRO A 304 -6.33 -9.89 -35.46
N GLU A 305 -6.25 -11.22 -35.42
CA GLU A 305 -6.85 -12.13 -36.41
C GLU A 305 -8.38 -12.24 -36.28
N ASP A 306 -8.89 -12.31 -35.05
CA ASP A 306 -10.31 -12.44 -34.74
C ASP A 306 -10.89 -11.20 -34.04
N GLY A 307 -10.06 -10.23 -33.64
CA GLY A 307 -10.44 -9.03 -32.91
C GLY A 307 -11.11 -9.34 -31.56
N GLN A 308 -10.83 -10.51 -30.97
CA GLN A 308 -11.46 -10.98 -29.74
C GLN A 308 -10.48 -10.92 -28.57
N LEU A 309 -10.99 -10.57 -27.39
CA LEU A 309 -10.21 -10.57 -26.16
C LEU A 309 -10.05 -12.00 -25.64
N HIS A 310 -8.80 -12.44 -25.48
CA HIS A 310 -8.43 -13.71 -24.88
C HIS A 310 -7.91 -13.50 -23.46
N VAL A 311 -8.32 -14.38 -22.54
CA VAL A 311 -7.81 -14.41 -21.16
C VAL A 311 -6.91 -15.62 -21.00
N HIS A 312 -5.60 -15.39 -20.97
CA HIS A 312 -4.60 -16.42 -20.75
C HIS A 312 -4.38 -16.65 -19.26
N VAL A 313 -4.86 -17.79 -18.76
CA VAL A 313 -4.82 -18.16 -17.34
C VAL A 313 -3.57 -18.97 -17.02
N ARG A 314 -2.74 -18.50 -16.08
CA ARG A 314 -1.51 -19.18 -15.61
C ARG A 314 -1.29 -18.94 -14.13
N GLU A 315 -0.48 -19.78 -13.49
CA GLU A 315 -0.01 -19.51 -12.12
C GLU A 315 1.11 -18.45 -12.14
N ASP A 316 1.02 -17.43 -11.30
CA ASP A 316 2.01 -16.36 -11.21
C ASP A 316 3.14 -16.72 -10.24
N ALA A 317 4.09 -17.52 -10.72
CA ALA A 317 5.18 -18.03 -9.89
C ALA A 317 6.04 -16.94 -9.22
N ASN A 318 6.07 -15.73 -9.77
CA ASN A 318 6.85 -14.62 -9.22
C ASN A 318 6.17 -13.92 -8.04
N GLU A 319 4.85 -14.11 -7.88
CA GLU A 319 4.05 -13.47 -6.83
C GLU A 319 3.54 -14.48 -5.79
N MET A 320 3.91 -15.75 -5.92
CA MET A 320 3.56 -16.78 -4.93
C MET A 320 4.19 -16.46 -3.59
N ILE A 321 3.36 -16.36 -2.56
CA ILE A 321 3.79 -16.07 -1.20
C ILE A 321 4.01 -17.39 -0.48
N ASN A 322 5.22 -17.58 0.05
CA ASN A 322 5.50 -18.65 0.99
C ASN A 322 4.99 -18.23 2.36
N TYR A 323 3.70 -18.49 2.62
CA TYR A 323 3.06 -18.09 3.87
C TYR A 323 3.75 -18.73 5.09
N PRO A 324 4.00 -17.95 6.16
CA PRO A 324 4.67 -18.46 7.34
C PRO A 324 3.81 -19.50 8.05
N SER A 325 4.42 -20.63 8.42
CA SER A 325 3.74 -21.70 9.16
C SER A 325 3.24 -21.21 10.51
N ILE A 326 2.09 -21.71 10.94
CA ILE A 326 1.49 -21.41 12.24
C ILE A 326 2.43 -21.66 13.43
N SER A 327 3.40 -22.56 13.27
CA SER A 327 4.41 -22.85 14.31
C SER A 327 5.25 -21.63 14.69
N LEU A 328 5.45 -20.69 13.76
CA LEU A 328 6.20 -19.44 14.01
C LEU A 328 5.44 -18.47 14.93
N PHE A 329 4.16 -18.72 15.20
CA PHE A 329 3.30 -17.84 16.00
C PHE A 329 2.79 -18.52 17.28
N HIS A 330 3.43 -19.60 17.73
CA HIS A 330 3.01 -20.31 18.96
C HIS A 330 3.17 -19.45 20.23
N HIS A 331 4.08 -18.48 20.23
CA HIS A 331 4.24 -17.55 21.34
C HIS A 331 3.18 -16.44 21.35
N VAL A 332 2.54 -16.16 20.20
CA VAL A 332 1.53 -15.11 20.04
C VAL A 332 0.17 -15.64 20.54
N GLN A 333 -0.23 -15.19 21.73
CA GLN A 333 -1.46 -15.65 22.41
C GLN A 333 -2.66 -14.79 22.04
N ILE A 334 -3.17 -14.98 20.82
CA ILE A 334 -4.28 -14.19 20.27
C ILE A 334 -5.25 -15.06 19.47
N PRO A 335 -6.54 -14.64 19.31
CA PRO A 335 -7.48 -15.39 18.48
C PRO A 335 -6.99 -15.58 17.05
N ARG A 336 -7.37 -16.72 16.47
CA ARG A 336 -7.06 -17.10 15.10
C ARG A 336 -8.37 -17.30 14.37
N PHE A 337 -8.43 -16.78 13.16
CA PHE A 337 -9.59 -16.87 12.29
C PHE A 337 -9.16 -17.48 10.96
N THR A 338 -9.93 -18.39 10.42
CA THR A 338 -9.72 -18.82 9.03
C THR A 338 -10.18 -17.74 8.06
N GLU A 339 -9.74 -17.79 6.81
CA GLU A 339 -10.23 -16.88 5.76
C GLU A 339 -11.76 -16.90 5.65
N SER A 340 -12.37 -18.08 5.81
CA SER A 340 -13.82 -18.25 5.76
C SER A 340 -14.57 -17.61 6.94
N GLU A 341 -13.90 -17.28 8.04
CA GLU A 341 -14.48 -16.64 9.24
C GLU A 341 -14.36 -15.11 9.22
N VAL A 342 -13.82 -14.54 8.14
CA VAL A 342 -13.58 -13.10 8.01
C VAL A 342 -14.42 -12.53 6.88
N ASP A 343 -15.42 -11.71 7.22
CA ASP A 343 -16.33 -11.11 6.25
C ASP A 343 -15.81 -9.75 5.77
N PHE A 344 -15.73 -9.57 4.44
CA PHE A 344 -15.35 -8.29 3.84
C PHE A 344 -16.40 -7.19 4.10
N ILE A 345 -15.94 -5.98 4.45
CA ILE A 345 -16.80 -4.79 4.54
C ILE A 345 -16.42 -3.78 3.46
N SER A 346 -15.16 -3.33 3.44
CA SER A 346 -14.68 -2.34 2.47
C SER A 346 -13.16 -2.40 2.31
N HIS A 347 -12.67 -2.01 1.14
CA HIS A 347 -11.25 -1.81 0.90
C HIS A 347 -10.79 -0.48 1.49
N LEU A 348 -9.56 -0.43 2.01
CA LEU A 348 -8.96 0.81 2.50
C LEU A 348 -7.82 1.26 1.57
N SER A 349 -6.72 0.51 1.55
CA SER A 349 -5.56 0.82 0.72
C SER A 349 -4.68 -0.42 0.61
N GLY A 350 -4.02 -0.61 -0.54
CA GLY A 350 -3.12 -1.75 -0.72
C GLY A 350 -3.81 -3.08 -0.41
N PHE A 351 -3.16 -3.88 0.42
CA PHE A 351 -3.66 -5.16 0.94
C PHE A 351 -4.27 -5.03 2.35
N VAL A 352 -4.98 -3.92 2.57
CA VAL A 352 -5.63 -3.57 3.85
C VAL A 352 -7.13 -3.41 3.65
N TYR A 353 -7.89 -4.13 4.47
CA TYR A 353 -9.34 -4.25 4.34
C TYR A 353 -10.02 -4.01 5.68
N LYS A 354 -11.16 -3.33 5.68
CA LYS A 354 -12.09 -3.32 6.80
C LYS A 354 -12.93 -4.58 6.73
N VAL A 355 -12.99 -5.33 7.83
CA VAL A 355 -13.65 -6.64 7.89
C VAL A 355 -14.45 -6.81 9.18
N HIS A 356 -15.34 -7.79 9.19
CA HIS A 356 -15.95 -8.32 10.39
C HIS A 356 -15.28 -9.64 10.78
N ALA A 357 -14.80 -9.76 12.01
CA ALA A 357 -14.23 -11.00 12.54
C ALA A 357 -14.51 -11.09 14.04
N GLY A 358 -14.93 -12.27 14.51
CA GLY A 358 -15.19 -12.50 15.94
C GLY A 358 -16.24 -11.55 16.56
N GLY A 359 -17.23 -11.12 15.79
CA GLY A 359 -18.27 -10.19 16.25
C GLY A 359 -17.83 -8.72 16.30
N ARG A 360 -16.65 -8.37 15.79
CA ARG A 360 -16.08 -7.01 15.83
C ARG A 360 -15.72 -6.51 14.44
N THR A 361 -15.79 -5.20 14.26
CA THR A 361 -15.21 -4.52 13.10
C THR A 361 -13.73 -4.28 13.34
N VAL A 362 -12.88 -4.86 12.49
CA VAL A 362 -11.42 -4.80 12.59
C VAL A 362 -10.81 -4.53 11.22
N ILE A 363 -9.50 -4.27 11.19
CA ILE A 363 -8.73 -4.09 9.97
C ILE A 363 -7.90 -5.35 9.71
N LYS A 364 -8.10 -5.97 8.56
CA LYS A 364 -7.29 -7.08 8.05
C LYS A 364 -6.16 -6.52 7.19
N LYS A 365 -4.93 -6.89 7.52
CA LYS A 365 -3.72 -6.61 6.72
C LYS A 365 -3.13 -7.93 6.23
N GLU A 366 -3.06 -8.11 4.92
CA GLU A 366 -2.47 -9.30 4.30
C GLU A 366 -1.01 -9.07 3.91
N ILE A 367 -0.27 -10.16 3.71
CA ILE A 367 1.09 -10.14 3.18
C ILE A 367 1.04 -9.67 1.70
N PRO A 368 1.64 -8.51 1.34
CA PRO A 368 1.55 -7.97 -0.02
C PRO A 368 2.29 -8.78 -1.10
N GLY A 369 3.30 -9.55 -0.73
CA GLY A 369 4.09 -10.31 -1.69
C GLY A 369 5.18 -11.16 -1.06
N PRO A 370 5.88 -11.99 -1.84
CA PRO A 370 6.87 -12.94 -1.32
C PRO A 370 8.00 -12.26 -0.54
N ASP A 371 8.39 -11.05 -0.93
CA ASP A 371 9.51 -10.33 -0.32
C ASP A 371 9.15 -9.65 1.03
N THR A 372 7.88 -9.72 1.45
CA THR A 372 7.36 -9.00 2.64
C THR A 372 7.06 -9.90 3.84
N VAL A 373 7.37 -11.20 3.76
CA VAL A 373 7.09 -12.16 4.84
C VAL A 373 7.85 -11.83 6.12
N ASP A 374 9.13 -11.48 6.02
CA ASP A 374 9.94 -11.12 7.19
C ASP A 374 9.45 -9.84 7.87
N GLU A 375 8.94 -8.89 7.09
CA GLU A 375 8.36 -7.64 7.58
C GLU A 375 7.05 -7.90 8.32
N PHE A 376 6.20 -8.77 7.77
CA PHE A 376 4.98 -9.23 8.42
C PHE A 376 5.27 -9.93 9.76
N LEU A 377 6.27 -10.82 9.78
CA LEU A 377 6.72 -11.48 11.02
C LEU A 377 7.22 -10.46 12.05
N TYR A 378 7.97 -9.45 11.61
CA TYR A 378 8.44 -8.38 12.48
C TYR A 378 7.28 -7.60 13.10
N GLU A 379 6.30 -7.21 12.29
CA GLU A 379 5.12 -6.45 12.73
C GLU A 379 4.28 -7.23 13.74
N VAL A 380 3.98 -8.51 13.47
CA VAL A 380 3.21 -9.34 14.42
C VAL A 380 3.93 -9.47 15.75
N ASN A 381 5.25 -9.69 15.75
CA ASN A 381 6.03 -9.80 16.98
C ASN A 381 6.10 -8.48 17.76
N ALA A 382 6.22 -7.36 17.05
CA ALA A 382 6.20 -6.04 17.66
C ALA A 382 4.84 -5.76 18.31
N LEU A 383 3.75 -5.96 17.58
CA LEU A 383 2.40 -5.71 18.09
C LEU A 383 2.04 -6.66 19.25
N ASP A 384 2.45 -7.92 19.22
CA ASP A 384 2.25 -8.85 20.35
C ASP A 384 3.03 -8.40 21.60
N SER A 385 4.25 -7.91 21.42
CA SER A 385 5.08 -7.39 22.52
C SER A 385 4.55 -6.07 23.11
N LEU A 386 3.85 -5.28 22.29
CA LEU A 386 3.30 -3.97 22.64
C LEU A 386 1.82 -4.01 23.05
N ARG A 387 1.28 -5.20 23.32
CA ARG A 387 -0.10 -5.37 23.79
C ARG A 387 -0.32 -4.59 25.08
N GLY A 388 -1.39 -3.80 25.11
CA GLY A 388 -1.74 -2.95 26.24
C GLY A 388 -1.11 -1.56 26.23
N CYS A 389 -0.19 -1.26 25.31
CA CYS A 389 0.30 0.11 25.11
C CYS A 389 -0.79 0.98 24.46
N GLU A 390 -1.28 2.00 25.17
CA GLU A 390 -2.43 2.81 24.73
C GLU A 390 -2.16 3.60 23.44
N SER A 391 -0.92 3.97 23.17
CA SER A 391 -0.54 4.72 21.96
C SER A 391 -0.18 3.83 20.75
N ILE A 392 -0.36 2.52 20.87
CA ILE A 392 -0.11 1.55 19.79
C ILE A 392 -1.44 0.92 19.38
N ILE A 393 -1.62 0.66 18.08
CA ILE A 393 -2.78 -0.09 17.61
C ILE A 393 -2.75 -1.52 18.17
N GLN A 394 -3.89 -2.06 18.60
CA GLN A 394 -3.89 -3.39 19.19
C GLN A 394 -3.99 -4.45 18.10
N LEU A 395 -3.18 -5.50 18.25
CA LEU A 395 -3.37 -6.76 17.55
C LEU A 395 -4.64 -7.42 18.12
N GLU A 396 -5.58 -7.77 17.26
CA GLU A 396 -6.86 -8.41 17.63
C GLU A 396 -6.89 -9.89 17.22
N GLY A 397 -6.11 -10.30 16.23
CA GLY A 397 -6.09 -11.68 15.75
C GLY A 397 -5.11 -11.94 14.61
N LEU A 398 -4.99 -13.22 14.24
CA LEU A 398 -4.30 -13.67 13.04
C LEU A 398 -5.30 -14.33 12.08
N VAL A 399 -5.08 -14.16 10.79
CA VAL A 399 -5.86 -14.84 9.74
C VAL A 399 -5.03 -15.98 9.18
N THR A 400 -5.56 -17.19 9.21
CA THR A 400 -4.95 -18.39 8.63
C THR A 400 -5.64 -18.79 7.32
N ASN A 401 -5.00 -19.64 6.53
CA ASN A 401 -5.73 -20.42 5.54
C ASN A 401 -6.79 -21.32 6.21
N ASP A 402 -7.72 -21.86 5.41
CA ASP A 402 -8.80 -22.70 5.92
C ASP A 402 -8.33 -24.04 6.54
N SER A 403 -7.13 -24.52 6.19
CA SER A 403 -6.49 -25.68 6.84
C SER A 403 -5.86 -25.34 8.20
N GLY A 404 -5.68 -24.06 8.52
CA GLY A 404 -5.14 -23.58 9.80
C GLY A 404 -3.64 -23.77 10.01
N ASP A 405 -2.89 -24.15 8.98
CA ASP A 405 -1.46 -24.48 9.05
C ASP A 405 -0.52 -23.34 8.63
N ALA A 406 -1.04 -22.31 7.94
CA ALA A 406 -0.28 -21.13 7.53
C ALA A 406 -1.03 -19.83 7.82
N VAL A 407 -0.28 -18.79 8.26
CA VAL A 407 -0.81 -17.44 8.52
C VAL A 407 -0.71 -16.59 7.27
N LYS A 408 -1.83 -15.97 6.88
CA LYS A 408 -1.96 -15.15 5.67
C LYS A 408 -2.09 -13.66 5.94
N GLY A 409 -2.46 -13.28 7.16
CA GLY A 409 -2.61 -11.89 7.55
C GLY A 409 -2.79 -11.71 9.05
N LEU A 410 -2.91 -10.45 9.45
CA LEU A 410 -3.16 -10.04 10.84
C LEU A 410 -4.40 -9.15 10.91
N LEU A 411 -5.05 -9.14 12.08
CA LEU A 411 -6.19 -8.28 12.39
C LEU A 411 -5.77 -7.27 13.45
N ILE A 412 -6.01 -5.99 13.20
CA ILE A 412 -5.77 -4.89 14.15
C ILE A 412 -7.08 -4.13 14.43
N SER A 413 -7.12 -3.42 15.56
CA SER A 413 -8.28 -2.60 15.91
C SER A 413 -8.58 -1.57 14.81
N TYR A 414 -9.87 -1.26 14.63
CA TYR A 414 -10.30 -0.21 13.73
C TYR A 414 -10.20 1.17 14.39
N ALA A 415 -9.57 2.12 13.70
CA ALA A 415 -9.46 3.51 14.11
C ALA A 415 -10.33 4.39 13.19
N PRO A 416 -11.57 4.74 13.59
CA PRO A 416 -12.52 5.41 12.71
C PRO A 416 -12.15 6.85 12.35
N GLY A 417 -11.25 7.50 13.10
CA GLY A 417 -10.77 8.84 12.81
C GLY A 417 -9.83 8.92 11.60
N GLY A 418 -9.36 7.78 11.07
CA GLY A 418 -8.49 7.75 9.90
C GLY A 418 -7.04 8.13 10.21
N ALA A 419 -6.24 8.31 9.16
CA ALA A 419 -4.83 8.66 9.29
C ALA A 419 -4.65 10.16 9.59
N LEU A 420 -3.59 10.48 10.34
CA LEU A 420 -3.31 11.84 10.77
C LEU A 420 -3.01 12.77 9.58
N VAL A 421 -2.40 12.24 8.50
CA VAL A 421 -2.18 12.98 7.25
C VAL A 421 -3.49 13.51 6.66
N ASP A 422 -4.52 12.68 6.58
CA ASP A 422 -5.82 13.05 6.02
C ASP A 422 -6.51 14.11 6.91
N ILE A 423 -6.41 13.96 8.23
CA ILE A 423 -6.96 14.93 9.18
C ILE A 423 -6.28 16.29 9.04
N LEU A 424 -4.96 16.35 8.86
CA LEU A 424 -4.25 17.62 8.67
C LEU A 424 -4.67 18.31 7.37
N TYR A 425 -4.80 17.52 6.29
CA TYR A 425 -5.29 18.00 5.00
C TYR A 425 -6.72 18.58 5.13
N ASP A 426 -7.65 17.82 5.73
CA ASP A 426 -9.06 18.20 5.83
C ASP A 426 -9.30 19.42 6.73
N TYR A 427 -8.56 19.54 7.84
CA TYR A 427 -8.73 20.67 8.77
C TYR A 427 -8.05 21.95 8.29
N ASN A 428 -7.08 21.87 7.37
CA ASN A 428 -6.42 22.99 6.72
C ASN A 428 -6.03 24.14 7.70
N GLY A 429 -5.33 23.80 8.78
CA GLY A 429 -4.90 24.77 9.81
C GLY A 429 -5.89 25.02 10.95
N GLY A 430 -7.07 24.38 10.94
CA GLY A 430 -8.14 24.57 11.92
C GLY A 430 -8.03 23.80 13.25
N LEU A 431 -6.98 23.02 13.48
CA LEU A 431 -6.85 22.21 14.70
C LEU A 431 -6.38 23.02 15.91
N HIS A 432 -7.17 22.96 16.98
CA HIS A 432 -6.83 23.53 18.27
C HIS A 432 -5.53 22.94 18.85
N TRP A 433 -4.68 23.80 19.42
CA TRP A 433 -3.39 23.42 19.99
C TRP A 433 -3.50 22.28 21.02
N TYR A 434 -4.50 22.32 21.90
CA TYR A 434 -4.71 21.27 22.90
C TYR A 434 -4.79 19.86 22.28
N ARG A 435 -5.50 19.72 21.16
CA ARG A 435 -5.67 18.43 20.48
C ARG A 435 -4.36 17.97 19.86
N ARG A 436 -3.64 18.91 19.22
CA ARG A 436 -2.30 18.68 18.65
C ARG A 436 -1.28 18.25 19.72
N GLU A 437 -1.26 18.94 20.86
CA GLU A 437 -0.39 18.59 22.00
C GLU A 437 -0.76 17.22 22.60
N LYS A 438 -2.07 16.90 22.71
CA LYS A 438 -2.54 15.58 23.16
C LYS A 438 -2.00 14.48 22.24
N TRP A 439 -2.18 14.61 20.94
CA TRP A 439 -1.71 13.63 19.97
C TRP A 439 -0.19 13.54 19.96
N ALA A 440 0.52 14.66 19.96
CA ALA A 440 1.98 14.68 20.05
C ALA A 440 2.48 13.91 21.28
N LYS A 441 1.87 14.12 22.45
CA LYS A 441 2.22 13.36 23.67
C LYS A 441 2.00 11.87 23.49
N GLN A 442 0.87 11.46 22.89
CA GLN A 442 0.55 10.06 22.63
C GLN A 442 1.52 9.44 21.62
N ILE A 443 1.86 10.15 20.54
CA ILE A 443 2.81 9.71 19.51
C ILE A 443 4.22 9.52 20.13
N VAL A 444 4.68 10.46 20.95
CA VAL A 444 5.96 10.33 21.66
C VAL A 444 5.94 9.17 22.65
N GLN A 445 4.83 8.96 23.36
CA GLN A 445 4.65 7.79 24.24
C GLN A 445 4.72 6.48 23.45
N GLY A 446 3.98 6.36 22.36
CA GLY A 446 3.98 5.15 21.55
C GLY A 446 5.36 4.82 20.98
N LEU A 447 6.08 5.84 20.48
CA LEU A 447 7.44 5.61 19.99
C LEU A 447 8.40 5.20 21.12
N SER A 448 8.20 5.75 22.33
CA SER A 448 8.92 5.31 23.53
C SER A 448 8.67 3.84 23.83
N ASP A 449 7.42 3.40 23.82
CA ASP A 449 7.04 2.01 24.11
C ASP A 449 7.68 1.05 23.09
N ILE A 450 7.66 1.41 21.79
CA ILE A 450 8.31 0.66 20.70
C ILE A 450 9.82 0.50 21.00
N HIS A 451 10.51 1.61 21.29
CA HIS A 451 11.95 1.60 21.52
C HIS A 451 12.35 0.85 22.79
N GLU A 452 11.59 1.00 23.88
CA GLU A 452 11.84 0.31 25.14
C GLU A 452 11.57 -1.20 25.06
N SER A 453 10.70 -1.61 24.14
CA SER A 453 10.44 -3.01 23.80
C SER A 453 11.50 -3.62 22.86
N GLY A 454 12.50 -2.84 22.45
CA GLY A 454 13.61 -3.28 21.60
C GLY A 454 13.30 -3.28 20.10
N PHE A 455 12.18 -2.68 19.70
CA PHE A 455 11.80 -2.51 18.30
C PHE A 455 12.17 -1.12 17.76
N VAL A 456 12.15 -1.00 16.44
CA VAL A 456 12.33 0.26 15.70
C VAL A 456 11.10 0.38 14.81
N GLN A 457 10.47 1.55 14.77
CA GLN A 457 9.27 1.72 13.96
C GLN A 457 9.64 1.70 12.47
N GLY A 458 10.70 2.40 12.06
CA GLY A 458 11.38 2.20 10.79
C GLY A 458 10.79 2.87 9.55
N ASP A 459 9.57 3.39 9.62
CA ASP A 459 8.87 4.14 8.56
C ASP A 459 7.91 5.16 9.22
N PHE A 460 8.46 6.12 9.98
CA PHE A 460 7.64 6.90 10.89
C PHE A 460 7.10 8.16 10.20
N THR A 461 5.85 8.10 9.75
CA THR A 461 5.20 9.19 9.00
C THR A 461 3.82 9.52 9.55
N LEU A 462 3.23 10.62 9.08
CA LEU A 462 1.85 11.00 9.41
C LEU A 462 0.83 9.96 8.95
N SER A 463 1.10 9.22 7.87
CA SER A 463 0.23 8.15 7.36
C SER A 463 0.20 6.92 8.27
N ASN A 464 1.25 6.73 9.08
CA ASN A 464 1.38 5.60 10.00
C ASN A 464 0.92 5.93 11.44
N ILE A 465 0.13 7.00 11.58
CA ILE A 465 -0.51 7.42 12.82
C ILE A 465 -2.00 7.58 12.53
N VAL A 466 -2.84 6.89 13.29
CA VAL A 466 -4.31 6.93 13.14
C VAL A 466 -4.98 7.43 14.40
N ILE A 467 -6.18 7.98 14.27
CA ILE A 467 -6.97 8.47 15.41
C ILE A 467 -8.12 7.50 15.71
N ASP A 468 -8.20 7.02 16.95
CA ASP A 468 -9.27 6.13 17.40
C ASP A 468 -10.58 6.87 17.72
N GLU A 469 -11.60 6.11 18.08
CA GLU A 469 -12.94 6.61 18.44
C GLU A 469 -12.98 7.53 19.68
N TYR A 470 -11.92 7.52 20.49
CA TYR A 470 -11.76 8.36 21.69
C TYR A 470 -10.82 9.54 21.45
N ASP A 471 -10.58 9.89 20.17
CA ASP A 471 -9.70 10.96 19.76
C ASP A 471 -8.24 10.76 20.21
N ASN A 472 -7.78 9.51 20.33
CA ASN A 472 -6.41 9.19 20.71
C ASN A 472 -5.58 8.78 19.50
N ALA A 473 -4.33 9.25 19.45
CA ALA A 473 -3.39 8.85 18.43
C ALA A 473 -2.83 7.44 18.71
N ARG A 474 -2.83 6.60 17.68
CA ARG A 474 -2.31 5.23 17.68
C ARG A 474 -1.28 5.09 16.57
N ILE A 475 -0.11 4.54 16.87
CA ILE A 475 0.89 4.17 15.86
C ILE A 475 0.48 2.83 15.24
N ILE A 476 0.56 2.76 13.90
CA ILE A 476 0.34 1.56 13.10
C ILE A 476 1.61 1.22 12.31
N ASP A 477 1.58 0.08 11.61
CA ASP A 477 2.57 -0.32 10.60
C ASP A 477 4.02 -0.27 11.10
N ILE A 478 4.32 -1.05 12.13
CA ILE A 478 5.67 -1.19 12.70
C ILE A 478 6.46 -2.12 11.79
N ASN A 479 7.28 -1.55 10.90
CA ASN A 479 8.04 -2.30 9.93
C ASN A 479 9.43 -1.69 9.67
N ARG A 480 10.45 -2.52 9.45
CA ARG A 480 11.83 -2.03 9.28
C ARG A 480 12.17 -1.69 7.82
N ARG A 481 11.21 -1.18 7.03
CA ARG A 481 11.38 -0.92 5.59
C ARG A 481 12.37 0.21 5.32
N GLY A 482 12.31 1.27 6.12
CA GLY A 482 13.20 2.41 6.07
C GLY A 482 12.50 3.73 5.76
N CYS A 483 13.29 4.78 5.58
CA CYS A 483 12.76 6.12 5.44
C CYS A 483 12.17 6.34 4.02
N PRO A 484 10.91 6.80 3.90
CA PRO A 484 10.34 7.17 2.62
C PRO A 484 11.00 8.44 2.08
N VAL A 485 10.79 8.70 0.79
CA VAL A 485 11.40 9.83 0.09
C VAL A 485 10.99 11.15 0.74
N GLY A 486 12.00 11.96 1.07
CA GLY A 486 11.90 13.24 1.76
C GLY A 486 11.78 13.15 3.28
N TRP A 487 11.65 11.96 3.86
CA TRP A 487 11.68 11.72 5.31
C TRP A 487 13.06 11.28 5.81
N GLU A 488 14.05 11.19 4.93
CA GLU A 488 15.35 10.65 5.27
C GLU A 488 16.14 11.63 6.14
N PRO A 489 16.74 11.15 7.25
CA PRO A 489 17.58 11.99 8.08
C PRO A 489 18.94 12.26 7.39
N PRO A 490 19.59 13.40 7.66
CA PRO A 490 20.78 13.85 6.92
C PRO A 490 21.96 12.86 6.90
N GLU A 491 22.09 12.02 7.93
CA GLU A 491 23.15 11.01 7.99
C GLU A 491 23.01 9.89 6.95
N LEU A 492 21.82 9.69 6.38
CA LEU A 492 21.57 8.68 5.35
C LEU A 492 21.84 9.18 3.93
N SER A 493 21.91 10.50 3.70
CA SER A 493 22.04 11.08 2.35
C SER A 493 23.21 10.48 1.56
N ARG A 494 24.40 10.39 2.16
CA ARG A 494 25.58 9.80 1.50
C ARG A 494 25.40 8.32 1.13
N LEU A 495 24.66 7.57 1.93
CA LEU A 495 24.39 6.16 1.66
C LEU A 495 23.39 6.02 0.50
N ILE A 496 22.38 6.90 0.46
CA ILE A 496 21.39 6.97 -0.61
C ILE A 496 22.06 7.36 -1.93
N ASP A 497 22.88 8.41 -1.92
CA ASP A 497 23.61 8.92 -3.10
C ASP A 497 24.56 7.87 -3.68
N SER A 498 25.15 7.04 -2.82
CA SER A 498 26.00 5.92 -3.23
C SER A 498 25.25 4.64 -3.58
N GLY A 499 23.91 4.66 -3.57
CA GLY A 499 23.06 3.53 -3.92
C GLY A 499 23.11 2.36 -2.92
N GLN A 500 23.54 2.61 -1.68
CA GLN A 500 23.62 1.60 -0.64
C GLN A 500 22.24 1.26 -0.06
N ARG A 501 22.08 0.03 0.43
CA ARG A 501 20.86 -0.40 1.12
C ARG A 501 20.81 0.23 2.51
N ILE A 502 19.90 1.18 2.70
CA ILE A 502 19.75 1.90 3.97
C ILE A 502 18.99 1.12 5.05
N SER A 503 18.31 0.02 4.72
CA SER A 503 17.50 -0.76 5.68
C SER A 503 18.32 -1.25 6.89
N MET A 504 19.61 -1.55 6.68
CA MET A 504 20.54 -1.92 7.77
C MET A 504 20.88 -0.75 8.71
N CYS A 505 20.74 0.49 8.25
CA CYS A 505 21.06 1.71 9.00
C CYS A 505 19.84 2.27 9.77
N ILE A 506 18.64 1.73 9.53
CA ILE A 506 17.42 2.11 10.23
C ILE A 506 17.54 1.72 11.70
N SER A 507 17.28 2.69 12.58
CA SER A 507 17.52 2.61 14.01
C SER A 507 16.59 3.54 14.80
N VAL A 508 16.60 3.43 16.13
CA VAL A 508 15.88 4.37 17.01
C VAL A 508 16.20 5.84 16.72
N LYS A 509 17.40 6.15 16.21
CA LYS A 509 17.80 7.53 15.89
C LYS A 509 17.21 8.05 14.59
N THR A 510 16.93 7.17 13.62
CA THR A 510 16.23 7.57 12.40
C THR A 510 14.76 7.84 12.72
N ASP A 511 14.14 6.98 13.54
CA ASP A 511 12.77 7.20 14.05
C ASP A 511 12.65 8.55 14.78
N LEU A 512 13.62 8.91 15.62
CA LEU A 512 13.58 10.18 16.35
C LEU A 512 13.68 11.41 15.45
N TYR A 513 14.37 11.32 14.31
CA TYR A 513 14.35 12.40 13.33
C TYR A 513 12.98 12.53 12.68
N GLN A 514 12.41 11.39 12.27
CA GLN A 514 11.07 11.31 11.72
C GLN A 514 9.99 11.71 12.73
N LEU A 515 10.23 11.53 14.04
CA LEU A 515 9.39 12.09 15.09
C LEU A 515 9.44 13.62 15.08
N GLY A 516 10.62 14.20 14.91
CA GLY A 516 10.76 15.66 14.76
C GLY A 516 9.97 16.20 13.57
N MET A 517 10.01 15.46 12.46
CA MET A 517 9.19 15.73 11.27
C MET A 517 7.69 15.72 11.57
N VAL A 518 7.19 14.67 12.24
CA VAL A 518 5.78 14.55 12.66
C VAL A 518 5.39 15.67 13.62
N LEU A 519 6.22 15.96 14.63
CA LEU A 519 5.93 17.00 15.63
C LEU A 519 5.90 18.40 15.00
N TRP A 520 6.82 18.68 14.08
CA TRP A 520 6.82 19.91 13.30
C TRP A 520 5.55 20.03 12.44
N ALA A 521 5.22 18.97 11.71
CA ALA A 521 4.02 18.90 10.88
C ALA A 521 2.73 19.12 11.68
N LEU A 522 2.63 18.55 12.88
CA LEU A 522 1.52 18.81 13.79
C LEU A 522 1.46 20.28 14.24
N ALA A 523 2.60 20.88 14.57
CA ALA A 523 2.66 22.26 15.04
C ALA A 523 2.32 23.28 13.93
N GLU A 524 2.77 23.04 12.72
CA GLU A 524 2.49 23.88 11.54
C GLU A 524 1.21 23.48 10.81
N GLN A 525 0.65 22.32 11.14
CA GLN A 525 -0.52 21.71 10.47
C GLN A 525 -0.32 21.48 8.98
N ILE A 526 0.84 20.92 8.63
CA ILE A 526 1.23 20.59 7.26
C ILE A 526 1.17 19.08 7.10
N ASP A 527 0.35 18.60 6.16
CA ASP A 527 0.15 17.19 5.84
C ASP A 527 1.32 16.59 5.03
N GLU A 528 2.05 17.41 4.26
CA GLU A 528 3.17 16.98 3.42
C GLU A 528 4.52 17.64 3.80
N PRO A 529 5.05 17.39 5.01
CA PRO A 529 6.26 18.06 5.51
C PRO A 529 7.55 17.68 4.76
N GLU A 530 7.52 16.61 3.96
CA GLU A 530 8.58 16.23 3.03
C GLU A 530 8.64 17.05 1.75
N ARG A 531 7.60 17.81 1.41
CA ARG A 531 7.64 18.79 0.30
C ARG A 531 8.29 20.12 0.70
N VAL A 532 8.48 20.34 2.00
CA VAL A 532 9.09 21.57 2.53
C VAL A 532 10.61 21.47 2.45
N GLU A 533 11.24 22.52 1.93
CA GLU A 533 12.70 22.60 1.78
C GLU A 533 13.41 22.41 3.13
N ARG A 534 14.56 21.72 3.09
CA ARG A 534 15.39 21.47 4.27
C ARG A 534 16.48 22.56 4.41
N PRO A 535 16.78 23.04 5.62
CA PRO A 535 16.18 22.66 6.91
C PRO A 535 14.76 23.21 7.07
N LEU A 536 13.93 22.51 7.84
CA LEU A 536 12.57 22.96 8.13
C LEU A 536 12.57 24.35 8.81
N PRO A 537 11.63 25.24 8.46
CA PRO A 537 11.46 26.52 9.15
C PRO A 537 11.25 26.36 10.65
N ARG A 538 11.67 27.37 11.42
CA ARG A 538 11.36 27.43 12.85
C ARG A 538 9.85 27.59 13.05
N LEU A 539 9.34 26.99 14.12
CA LEU A 539 7.91 27.03 14.46
C LEU A 539 7.44 28.47 14.73
N ILE A 540 6.18 28.74 14.37
CA ILE A 540 5.55 30.06 14.51
C ILE A 540 5.38 30.46 15.99
N ASP A 541 5.38 31.78 16.23
CA ASP A 541 5.01 32.40 17.51
C ASP A 541 3.63 31.92 17.99
N GLY A 542 3.58 31.24 19.13
CA GLY A 542 2.35 30.68 19.73
C GLY A 542 2.47 29.20 20.12
N VAL A 543 3.48 28.50 19.60
CA VAL A 543 3.85 27.15 20.05
C VAL A 543 4.64 27.25 21.38
N PRO A 544 4.34 26.43 22.41
CA PRO A 544 5.09 26.41 23.66
C PRO A 544 6.58 26.13 23.43
N ALA A 545 7.44 26.87 24.14
CA ALA A 545 8.90 26.75 23.97
C ALA A 545 9.44 25.32 24.20
N CYS A 546 8.86 24.57 25.14
CA CYS A 546 9.24 23.18 25.38
C CYS A 546 8.94 22.27 24.17
N TYR A 547 7.87 22.56 23.42
CA TYR A 547 7.52 21.82 22.21
C TYR A 547 8.49 22.17 21.08
N SER A 548 8.80 23.45 20.89
CA SER A 548 9.80 23.89 19.89
C SER A 548 11.17 23.28 20.17
N GLU A 549 11.61 23.26 21.43
CA GLU A 549 12.87 22.61 21.84
C GLU A 549 12.85 21.11 21.53
N MET A 550 11.72 20.42 21.75
CA MET A 550 11.56 19.01 21.41
C MET A 550 11.75 18.74 19.91
N VAL A 551 11.15 19.57 19.06
CA VAL A 551 11.29 19.47 17.60
C VAL A 551 12.74 19.70 17.18
N GLU A 552 13.41 20.72 17.72
CA GLU A 552 14.82 21.01 17.42
C GLU A 552 15.76 19.86 17.85
N ILE A 553 15.51 19.27 19.02
CA ILE A 553 16.28 18.11 19.50
C ILE A 553 16.13 16.93 18.53
N CYS A 554 14.91 16.66 18.07
CA CYS A 554 14.61 15.56 17.14
C CYS A 554 15.25 15.79 15.76
N LEU A 555 15.14 17.00 15.21
CA LEU A 555 15.65 17.37 13.89
C LEU A 555 17.16 17.65 13.84
N SER A 556 17.90 17.37 14.92
CA SER A 556 19.35 17.55 14.92
C SER A 556 20.04 16.71 13.84
N GLU A 557 20.95 17.31 13.10
CA GLU A 557 21.75 16.63 12.06
C GLU A 557 22.57 15.47 12.62
N ARG A 558 23.01 15.59 13.89
CA ARG A 558 23.81 14.55 14.55
C ARG A 558 22.88 13.57 15.27
N PRO A 559 22.86 12.28 14.91
CA PRO A 559 22.02 11.28 15.58
C PRO A 559 22.25 11.21 17.09
N GLN A 560 23.47 11.50 17.57
CA GLN A 560 23.81 11.47 18.99
C GLN A 560 23.08 12.56 19.79
N SER A 561 22.75 13.68 19.15
CA SER A 561 22.07 14.81 19.79
C SER A 561 20.56 14.59 19.97
N ARG A 562 19.97 13.66 19.21
CA ARG A 562 18.53 13.32 19.32
C ARG A 562 18.26 12.56 20.62
N TRP A 563 17.43 13.11 21.50
CA TRP A 563 17.13 12.47 22.78
C TRP A 563 16.19 11.27 22.61
N PRO A 564 16.28 10.24 23.47
CA PRO A 564 15.34 9.13 23.45
C PRO A 564 13.92 9.61 23.77
N ALA A 565 12.91 8.94 23.19
CA ALA A 565 11.50 9.34 23.28
C ALA A 565 10.99 9.43 24.73
N ASN A 566 11.40 8.51 25.61
CA ASN A 566 11.07 8.56 27.03
C ASN A 566 11.53 9.84 27.76
N ARG A 567 12.60 10.47 27.29
CA ARG A 567 13.09 11.76 27.82
C ARG A 567 12.31 12.93 27.24
N LEU A 568 11.98 12.88 25.95
CA LEU A 568 11.14 13.88 25.28
C LEU A 568 9.75 13.95 25.91
N LEU A 569 9.18 12.79 26.28
CA LEU A 569 7.88 12.69 26.93
C LEU A 569 7.77 13.53 28.21
N ARG A 570 8.87 13.67 28.97
CA ARG A 570 8.93 14.44 30.22
C ARG A 570 8.95 15.96 30.00
N MET A 571 9.07 16.41 28.75
CA MET A 571 9.03 17.84 28.40
C MET A 571 7.60 18.36 28.22
N PHE A 572 6.61 17.47 28.07
CA PHE A 572 5.20 17.87 28.04
C PHE A 572 4.75 18.35 29.42
N PRO A 573 3.86 19.37 29.49
CA PRO A 573 3.39 19.89 30.77
C PRO A 573 2.54 18.85 31.52
N ASP A 574 2.77 18.72 32.83
CA ASP A 574 1.93 17.93 33.72
C ASP A 574 0.60 18.66 33.98
N ARG A 575 -0.45 18.21 33.30
CA ARG A 575 -1.82 18.73 33.47
C ARG A 575 -2.43 18.42 34.86
N HIS A 576 -1.71 17.69 35.72
CA HIS A 576 -2.11 17.36 37.09
C HIS A 576 -1.44 18.19 38.19
N SER A 577 -0.66 19.21 37.86
CA SER A 577 -0.34 20.21 38.89
C SER A 577 -1.59 21.03 39.18
N PRO A 578 -2.17 20.97 40.40
CA PRO A 578 -3.25 21.88 40.75
C PRO A 578 -2.73 23.30 40.57
N ILE A 579 -3.44 24.07 39.75
CA ILE A 579 -3.23 25.51 39.62
C ILE A 579 -3.35 26.06 41.04
N SER A 580 -2.22 26.40 41.66
CA SER A 580 -2.19 27.24 42.84
C SER A 580 -2.70 28.60 42.36
N PHE A 581 -4.01 28.79 42.46
CA PHE A 581 -4.61 30.11 42.47
C PHE A 581 -4.05 30.83 43.69
N GLN A 582 -2.91 31.49 43.53
CA GLN A 582 -2.57 32.59 44.41
C GLN A 582 -3.58 33.70 44.10
N PRO A 583 -4.41 34.12 45.07
CA PRO A 583 -5.29 35.25 44.85
C PRO A 583 -4.45 36.50 44.55
N PRO A 584 -4.94 37.44 43.71
CA PRO A 584 -4.18 38.62 43.38
C PRO A 584 -3.89 39.42 44.65
N LEU A 585 -2.62 39.73 44.89
CA LEU A 585 -2.23 40.76 45.86
C LEU A 585 -2.78 42.09 45.36
N ASP A 586 -3.77 42.63 46.09
CA ASP A 586 -4.26 44.00 45.95
C ASP A 586 -3.09 44.98 45.97
N ARG A 587 -2.68 45.45 44.80
CA ARG A 587 -1.88 46.67 44.66
C ARG A 587 -2.84 47.86 44.63
N HIS A 588 -3.16 48.37 45.81
CA HIS A 588 -3.61 49.75 45.93
C HIS A 588 -2.51 50.68 45.43
N SER A 589 -2.83 51.37 44.35
CA SER A 589 -2.12 52.50 43.78
C SER A 589 -2.14 53.67 44.76
N ALA A 590 -0.97 54.08 45.25
CA ALA A 590 -0.78 55.38 45.89
C ALA A 590 0.27 56.15 45.08
N SER A 591 -0.22 57.14 44.34
CA SER A 591 0.53 58.15 43.62
C SER A 591 1.34 59.02 44.59
N THR A 592 2.59 59.26 44.20
CA THR A 592 3.55 60.20 44.77
C THR A 592 3.02 61.63 44.72
N ASP A 593 3.10 62.34 45.85
CA ASP A 593 3.18 63.81 45.88
C ASP A 593 4.15 64.24 47.01
N PRO A 594 5.09 65.18 46.79
CA PRO A 594 6.15 65.48 47.74
C PRO A 594 5.88 66.80 48.48
N SER A 595 5.94 66.81 49.81
CA SER A 595 6.35 68.01 50.58
C SER A 595 6.62 67.73 52.06
N HIS A 596 7.76 68.25 52.52
CA HIS A 596 8.07 68.80 53.85
C HIS A 596 7.59 68.05 55.12
N ASN A 597 8.52 67.42 55.85
CA ASN A 597 9.13 68.00 57.05
C ASN A 597 10.18 67.10 57.71
N THR A 598 11.05 67.78 58.45
CA THR A 598 12.34 67.45 59.09
C THR A 598 12.34 66.35 60.16
N PRO A 599 13.53 65.88 60.58
CA PRO A 599 13.75 64.58 61.24
C PRO A 599 13.81 64.68 62.76
N ASP A 600 13.62 63.54 63.44
CA ASP A 600 14.14 63.34 64.79
C ASP A 600 14.68 61.90 64.96
N PRO A 601 15.90 61.70 65.50
CA PRO A 601 16.57 60.42 65.58
C PRO A 601 16.60 59.88 67.02
N SER A 602 16.34 58.59 67.24
CA SER A 602 17.04 57.80 68.27
C SER A 602 16.55 56.37 68.35
N ASP A 603 17.50 55.50 68.73
CA ASP A 603 17.39 54.13 69.23
C ASP A 603 17.70 53.04 68.20
N PHE A 604 18.98 52.77 67.94
CA PHE A 604 19.92 51.94 68.73
C PHE A 604 19.60 50.44 68.74
N LEU A 605 20.40 49.76 67.92
CA LEU A 605 21.08 48.47 68.12
C LEU A 605 20.50 47.19 67.50
N PRO A 606 21.40 46.26 67.12
CA PRO A 606 21.22 45.38 65.97
C PRO A 606 21.35 43.89 66.36
N SER A 607 21.54 43.05 65.35
CA SER A 607 21.95 41.63 65.39
C SER A 607 20.76 40.65 65.53
N SER A 608 20.74 39.49 64.88
CA SER A 608 21.81 38.74 64.23
C SER A 608 21.26 37.81 63.15
N THR A 609 22.12 37.62 62.15
CA THR A 609 22.27 36.51 61.22
C THR A 609 21.78 35.13 61.70
N HIS A 610 21.00 34.44 60.87
CA HIS A 610 21.05 32.97 60.77
C HIS A 610 21.12 32.55 59.30
N ARG A 611 22.27 32.00 58.91
CA ARG A 611 22.47 31.25 57.67
C ARG A 611 23.04 29.89 58.05
N SER A 612 22.42 28.87 57.46
CA SER A 612 22.75 27.44 57.36
C SER A 612 24.14 26.98 57.81
N ALA A 613 24.20 25.81 58.45
CA ALA A 613 24.63 24.58 57.78
C ALA A 613 24.58 23.33 58.68
N LYS A 614 23.95 22.28 58.13
CA LYS A 614 24.35 20.86 58.11
C LYS A 614 24.76 20.17 59.42
N ASP A 615 23.86 19.31 59.88
CA ASP A 615 24.17 18.08 60.62
C ASP A 615 24.99 17.08 59.79
N PRO A 616 25.91 16.37 60.44
CA PRO A 616 26.15 14.96 60.18
C PRO A 616 25.96 14.14 61.48
N ASN A 617 24.97 13.25 61.48
CA ASN A 617 24.73 12.29 62.57
C ASN A 617 25.47 10.97 62.31
N LEU A 618 26.53 10.70 63.07
CA LEU A 618 27.18 9.40 63.35
C LEU A 618 28.23 9.70 64.42
N HIS A 619 28.37 9.09 65.60
CA HIS A 619 27.76 7.96 66.31
C HIS A 619 28.17 8.12 67.78
N HIS A 620 27.32 7.67 68.72
CA HIS A 620 27.60 7.55 70.16
C HIS A 620 27.74 8.84 70.99
#